data_AF-A0A3D5UQF1-F1
#
_entry.id   AF-A0A3D5UQF1-F1
#
_cell.length_a   1.000
_cell.length_b   1.000
_cell.length_c   1.000
_cell.angle_alpha   90.00
_cell.angle_beta   90.00
_cell.angle_gamma   90.00
#
_symmetry.space_group_name_H-M   'P 1'
#
loop_
_entity.id
_entity.type
_entity.pdbx_description
1 polymer ?
#
loop_
_entity_poly.entity_id
_entity_poly.type
_entity_poly.pdbx_seq_one_letter_code
_entity_poly.pdbx_strand_id
1 'polypeptide(L)' 'TSNRILRKYGVEVIELESSELVRGRGGPRCMTMPLKRESIKK' A
#
# COMPACT_ATOMS: atom_id res chain seq x y z
N THR A 1 -11.53 1.05 -9.94
CA THR A 1 -10.42 1.48 -9.06
C THR A 1 -9.43 0.36 -8.88
N SER A 2 -8.14 0.68 -8.71
CA SER A 2 -7.05 -0.27 -8.48
C SER A 2 -7.33 -1.20 -7.29
N ASN A 3 -7.92 -0.68 -6.21
CA ASN A 3 -8.27 -1.46 -5.01
C ASN A 3 -9.25 -2.61 -5.32
N ARG A 4 -10.22 -2.39 -6.22
CA ARG A 4 -11.17 -3.44 -6.63
C ARG A 4 -10.47 -4.57 -7.38
N ILE A 5 -9.45 -4.26 -8.19
CA ILE A 5 -8.68 -5.26 -8.92
C ILE A 5 -7.82 -6.05 -7.93
N LEU A 6 -7.12 -5.39 -7.02
CA LEU A 6 -6.31 -6.03 -5.97
C LEU A 6 -7.14 -7.03 -5.15
N ARG A 7 -8.32 -6.61 -4.69
CA ARG A 7 -9.25 -7.50 -3.96
C ARG A 7 -9.68 -8.72 -4.78
N LYS A 8 -9.93 -8.56 -6.09
CA LYS A 8 -10.28 -9.68 -6.98
C LYS A 8 -9.16 -10.72 -7.12
N TYR A 9 -7.91 -10.32 -6.97
CA TYR A 9 -6.75 -11.22 -6.98
C TYR A 9 -6.36 -11.73 -5.59
N GLY A 10 -7.25 -11.60 -4.59
CA GLY A 10 -7.01 -12.12 -3.24
C GLY A 10 -6.05 -11.28 -2.40
N VAL A 11 -5.71 -10.06 -2.84
CA VAL A 11 -4.90 -9.13 -2.05
C VAL A 11 -5.82 -8.37 -1.10
N GLU A 12 -5.55 -8.49 0.20
CA GLU A 12 -6.20 -7.65 1.21
C GLU A 12 -5.74 -6.20 1.04
N VAL A 13 -6.71 -5.28 0.98
CA VAL A 13 -6.44 -3.84 0.80
C VAL A 13 -6.92 -3.10 2.04
N ILE A 14 -5.95 -2.59 2.81
CA ILE A 14 -6.19 -1.68 3.92
C ILE A 14 -6.23 -0.25 3.35
N GLU A 15 -7.41 0.35 3.33
CA GLU A 15 -7.63 1.70 2.79
C GLU A 15 -7.46 2.77 3.88
N LEU A 16 -7.00 3.95 3.49
CA LEU A 16 -7.07 5.15 4.32
C LEU A 16 -7.54 6.36 3.50
N GLU A 17 -8.23 7.28 4.18
CA GLU A 17 -8.47 8.62 3.66
C GLU A 17 -7.15 9.40 3.58
N SER A 18 -6.78 9.90 2.40
CA SER A 18 -5.44 10.46 2.14
C SER A 18 -5.45 11.70 1.22
N SER A 19 -6.56 12.43 1.16
CA SER A 19 -6.74 13.60 0.27
C SER A 19 -5.57 14.61 0.35
N GLU A 20 -5.13 14.96 1.56
CA GLU A 20 -4.03 15.92 1.77
C GLU A 20 -2.65 15.31 1.47
N LEU A 21 -2.44 14.03 1.77
CA LEU A 21 -1.16 13.35 1.53
C LEU A 21 -0.91 13.13 0.04
N VAL A 22 -1.95 12.75 -0.71
CA VAL A 22 -1.88 12.53 -2.16
C VAL A 22 -1.60 13.83 -2.90
N ARG A 23 -1.93 15.00 -2.34
CA ARG A 23 -1.54 16.30 -2.89
C ARG A 23 -0.02 16.46 -2.98
N GLY A 24 0.72 15.88 -2.04
CA GLY A 24 2.18 15.77 -2.07
C GLY A 24 2.73 14.74 -3.06
N ARG A 25 1.86 14.07 -3.84
CA ARG A 25 2.17 13.01 -4.82
C ARG A 25 2.84 11.77 -4.21
N GLY A 26 2.71 11.58 -2.90
CA GLY A 26 3.30 10.46 -2.16
C GLY A 26 2.30 9.34 -1.88
N GLY A 27 2.59 8.13 -2.36
CA GLY A 27 1.89 6.92 -1.92
C GLY A 27 2.54 6.30 -0.67
N PRO A 28 1.91 5.32 0.00
CA PRO A 28 2.43 4.71 1.22
C PRO A 28 3.83 4.08 1.04
N ARG A 29 4.15 3.59 -0.15
CA ARG A 29 5.50 3.10 -0.48
C ARG A 29 6.54 4.23 -0.56
N CYS A 30 6.17 5.41 -1.05
CA CYS A 30 7.07 6.58 -1.07
C CYS A 30 7.30 7.13 0.35
N MET A 31 6.35 6.93 1.26
CA MET A 31 6.35 7.47 2.63
C MET A 31 6.95 6.50 3.66
N THR A 32 7.56 5.39 3.24
CA THR A 32 8.08 4.36 4.16
C THR A 32 9.48 3.90 3.76
N MET A 33 10.29 3.58 4.76
CA MET A 33 11.62 2.96 4.60
C MET A 33 11.69 1.71 5.49
N PRO A 34 11.41 0.50 4.95
CA PRO A 34 11.44 -0.71 5.73
C PRO A 34 12.88 -1.04 6.18
N LEU A 35 13.13 -1.03 7.49
CA LEU A 35 14.46 -1.35 8.04
C LEU A 35 14.69 -2.86 8.22
N LYS A 36 13.64 -3.61 8.54
CA LYS A 36 13.68 -5.06 8.73
C LYS A 36 12.35 -5.67 8.27
N ARG A 37 12.43 -6.81 7.60
CA ARG A 37 11.30 -7.67 7.23
C ARG A 37 11.69 -9.12 7.51
N GLU A 38 10.73 -9.94 7.92
CA GLU A 38 10.94 -11.37 8.04
C GLU A 38 11.15 -12.00 6.66
N SER A 39 11.97 -13.06 6.61
CA SER A 39 12.18 -13.82 5.39
C SER A 39 10.92 -14.60 5.04
N ILE A 40 10.62 -14.67 3.74
CA ILE A 40 9.49 -15.45 3.25
C ILE A 40 9.93 -16.91 3.18
N LYS A 41 9.14 -17.81 3.76
CA LYS A 41 9.29 -19.25 3.53
C LYS A 41 8.86 -19.53 2.08
N LYS A 42 9.79 -20.07 1.28
CA LYS A 42 9.50 -20.47 -0.10
C LYS A 42 8.74 -21.78 -0.13
#